data_AF-A0A3B8U4R0-F1
#
_entry.id   AF-A0A3B8U4R0-F1
#
_cell.length_a   1.000
_cell.length_b   1.000
_cell.length_c   1.000
_cell.angle_alpha   90.00
_cell.angle_beta   90.00
_cell.angle_gamma   90.00
#
_symmetry.space_group_name_H-M   'P 1'
#
loop_
_entity.id
_entity.type
_entity.pdbx_description
1 polymer ?
#
loop_
_entity_poly.entity_id
_entity_poly.type
_entity_poly.pdbx_seq_one_letter_code
_entity_poly.pdbx_strand_id
1 'polypeptide(L)' 'ITAFYTILVAGDDMNEPVADAVRSILDGHIILSSELARQFHYPAIDVLASVSRILPNIVDRQHLELTGKVREVLSNYKKN' A
#
# COMPACT_ATOMS: atom_id res chain seq x y z
N ILE A 1 17.64 -12.84 1.19
CA ILE A 1 16.40 -13.64 0.97
C ILE A 1 15.25 -12.64 1.02
N THR A 2 14.33 -12.67 0.04
CA THR A 2 13.16 -11.79 -0.04
C THR A 2 11.91 -12.65 0.09
N ALA A 3 10.90 -12.19 0.82
CA ALA A 3 9.66 -12.94 1.04
C ALA A 3 8.43 -12.03 0.91
N PHE A 4 7.34 -12.61 0.40
CA PHE A 4 6.01 -12.01 0.42
C PHE A 4 5.12 -12.81 1.35
N TYR A 5 4.40 -12.11 2.22
CA TYR A 5 3.44 -12.71 3.14
C TYR A 5 2.05 -12.19 2.79
N THR A 6 1.10 -13.11 2.62
CA THR A 6 -0.30 -12.79 2.36
C THR A 6 -1.09 -12.98 3.64
N ILE A 7 -1.79 -11.93 4.07
CA ILE A 7 -2.68 -11.96 5.23
C ILE A 7 -4.08 -11.61 4.76
N LEU A 8 -5.05 -12.41 5.18
CA LEU A 8 -6.47 -12.11 5.01
C LEU A 8 -6.97 -11.50 6.31
N VAL A 9 -7.60 -10.34 6.21
CA VAL A 9 -8.22 -9.63 7.34
C VAL A 9 -9.73 -9.69 7.14
N ALA A 10 -10.49 -10.03 8.18
CA ALA A 10 -11.92 -10.25 8.05
C ALA A 10 -12.67 -8.93 8.24
N GLY A 11 -13.62 -8.62 7.33
CA GLY A 11 -14.49 -7.45 7.51
C GLY A 11 -13.84 -6.08 7.25
N ASP A 12 -12.70 -6.04 6.54
CA ASP A 12 -11.95 -4.81 6.18
C ASP A 12 -11.45 -4.00 7.40
N ASP A 13 -11.47 -4.57 8.60
CA ASP A 13 -10.97 -3.93 9.81
C ASP A 13 -9.45 -4.09 9.91
N MET A 14 -8.73 -3.12 9.36
CA MET A 14 -7.28 -3.11 9.40
C MET A 14 -6.69 -2.94 10.82
N ASN A 15 -7.51 -2.69 11.86
CA ASN A 15 -7.06 -2.57 13.25
C ASN A 15 -7.00 -3.92 13.99
N GLU A 16 -7.16 -5.04 13.27
CA GLU A 16 -6.92 -6.36 13.85
C GLU A 16 -5.46 -6.48 14.36
N PRO A 17 -5.23 -7.01 15.58
CA PRO A 17 -3.90 -7.07 16.19
C PRO A 17 -2.84 -7.78 15.33
N VAL A 18 -3.27 -8.77 14.54
CA VAL A 18 -2.39 -9.54 13.64
C VAL A 18 -1.90 -8.67 12.48
N ALA A 19 -2.79 -7.89 11.86
CA ALA A 19 -2.43 -7.04 10.74
C ALA A 19 -1.41 -5.97 11.17
N ASP A 20 -1.61 -5.37 12.34
CA ASP A 20 -0.69 -4.39 12.90
C ASP A 20 0.66 -4.99 13.29
N ALA A 21 0.67 -6.17 13.91
CA ALA A 21 1.90 -6.88 14.23
C ALA A 21 2.73 -7.17 12.97
N VAL A 22 2.09 -7.59 11.87
CA VAL A 22 2.81 -7.89 10.64
C VAL A 22 3.32 -6.62 9.95
N ARG A 23 2.55 -5.54 9.91
CA ARG A 23 3.01 -4.24 9.39
C ARG A 23 4.18 -3.66 10.18
N SER A 24 4.29 -3.99 11.47
CA SER A 24 5.44 -3.61 12.29
C SER A 24 6.73 -4.30 11.83
N ILE A 25 6.64 -5.59 11.51
CA ILE A 25 7.81 -6.46 11.22
C ILE A 25 8.28 -6.34 9.76
N LEU A 26 7.40 -6.06 8.80
CA LEU A 26 7.75 -6.01 7.39
C LEU A 26 8.32 -4.65 6.95
N ASP A 27 9.16 -4.70 5.91
CA ASP A 27 9.73 -3.52 5.24
C ASP A 27 8.70 -2.73 4.41
N GLY A 28 7.48 -3.23 4.29
CA GLY A 28 6.39 -2.62 3.55
C GLY A 28 5.18 -3.54 3.47
N HIS A 29 4.09 -3.02 2.94
CA HIS A 29 2.85 -3.77 2.77
C HIS A 29 2.07 -3.25 1.56
N ILE A 30 1.32 -4.15 0.93
CA ILE A 30 0.41 -3.86 -0.18
C ILE A 30 -1.01 -4.13 0.31
N ILE A 31 -1.86 -3.10 0.32
CA ILE A 31 -3.27 -3.22 0.68
C ILE A 31 -4.09 -3.49 -0.58
N LEU A 32 -4.84 -4.59 -0.57
CA LEU A 32 -5.84 -4.89 -1.58
C LEU A 32 -7.21 -4.42 -1.07
N SER A 33 -7.79 -3.43 -1.75
CA SER A 33 -9.03 -2.76 -1.35
C SER A 33 -10.26 -3.47 -1.90
N SER A 34 -11.20 -3.79 -1.00
CA SER A 34 -12.52 -4.28 -1.35
C SER A 34 -13.31 -3.27 -2.20
N GLU A 35 -13.12 -1.98 -1.94
CA GLU A 35 -13.78 -0.89 -2.68
C GLU A 35 -13.35 -0.89 -4.16
N LEU A 36 -12.03 -0.94 -4.42
CA LEU A 36 -11.50 -1.01 -5.78
C LEU A 36 -11.96 -2.28 -6.51
N ALA A 37 -11.94 -3.42 -5.84
CA ALA A 37 -12.41 -4.68 -6.40
C ALA A 37 -13.90 -4.64 -6.79
N ARG A 38 -14.75 -4.00 -5.97
CA ARG A 38 -16.18 -3.79 -6.26
C ARG A 38 -16.42 -2.87 -7.46
N GLN A 39 -15.49 -1.97 -7.76
CA GLN A 39 -15.49 -1.12 -8.95
C GLN A 39 -14.90 -1.82 -10.19
N PHE A 40 -14.65 -3.12 -10.14
CA PHE A 40 -13.96 -3.88 -11.19
C PHE A 40 -12.54 -3.36 -11.52
N HIS A 41 -11.90 -2.69 -10.57
CA HIS A 41 -10.52 -2.23 -10.70
C HIS A 41 -9.56 -3.34 -10.28
N TYR A 42 -8.76 -3.85 -11.22
CA TYR A 42 -7.75 -4.87 -10.95
C TYR A 42 -6.39 -4.51 -11.57
N PRO A 43 -5.27 -4.71 -10.85
CA PRO A 43 -5.20 -5.19 -9.46
C PRO A 43 -5.75 -4.16 -8.46
N ALA A 44 -6.49 -4.62 -7.45
CA ALA A 44 -7.23 -3.75 -6.52
C ALA A 44 -6.33 -3.09 -5.45
N ILE A 45 -5.22 -2.48 -5.85
CA ILE A 45 -4.20 -1.96 -4.93
C ILE A 45 -4.59 -0.56 -4.44
N ASP A 46 -4.79 -0.38 -3.14
CA ASP A 46 -4.84 0.96 -2.56
C ASP A 46 -3.42 1.49 -2.39
N VAL A 47 -2.98 2.28 -3.37
CA VAL A 47 -1.63 2.86 -3.41
C VAL A 47 -1.38 3.78 -2.21
N LEU A 48 -2.38 4.52 -1.74
CA LEU A 48 -2.21 5.47 -0.65
C LEU A 48 -2.09 4.77 0.70
N ALA A 49 -2.84 3.67 0.90
CA ALA A 49 -2.77 2.83 2.09
C ALA A 49 -1.56 1.87 2.10
N SER A 50 -0.96 1.61 0.94
CA SER A 50 0.24 0.77 0.79
C SER A 50 1.54 1.57 1.03
N VAL A 51 2.56 0.90 1.57
CA VAL A 51 3.84 1.53 1.96
C VAL A 51 5.02 0.63 1.61
N SER A 52 6.13 1.25 1.18
CA SER A 52 7.46 0.62 1.10
C SER A 52 8.46 1.49 1.85
N ARG A 53 9.04 0.98 2.94
CA ARG A 53 10.03 1.68 3.77
C ARG A 53 11.42 1.69 3.13
N ILE A 54 11.71 0.69 2.30
CA ILE A 54 13.01 0.55 1.63
C ILE A 54 13.13 1.36 0.34
N LEU A 55 12.02 1.90 -0.18
CA LEU A 55 11.99 2.64 -1.45
C LEU A 55 13.11 3.69 -1.56
N PRO A 56 13.36 4.56 -0.55
CA PRO A 56 14.39 5.60 -0.67
C PRO A 56 15.82 5.05 -0.81
N ASN A 57 16.05 3.78 -0.45
CA ASN A 57 17.37 3.16 -0.47
C ASN A 57 17.65 2.37 -1.75
N ILE A 58 16.63 2.14 -2.59
CA ILE A 58 16.71 1.23 -3.75
C ILE A 58 16.39 1.90 -5.08
N VAL A 59 16.00 3.17 -5.07
CA VAL A 59 15.66 3.94 -6.27
C VAL A 59 16.47 5.23 -6.35
N ASP A 60 16.65 5.74 -7.57
CA ASP A 60 17.25 7.05 -7.75
C ASP A 60 16.33 8.19 -7.29
N ARG A 61 16.92 9.38 -7.15
CA ARG A 61 16.19 10.58 -6.71
C ARG A 61 15.02 10.93 -7.64
N GLN A 62 15.18 10.75 -8.95
CA GLN A 62 14.15 11.11 -9.92
C GLN A 62 12.92 10.21 -9.76
N HIS A 63 13.11 8.92 -9.54
CA HIS A 63 12.05 7.97 -9.27
C HIS A 63 11.33 8.26 -7.95
N LEU A 64 12.07 8.66 -6.92
CA LEU A 64 11.48 9.05 -5.64
C LEU A 64 10.60 10.31 -5.79
N GLU A 65 11.06 11.31 -6.55
CA GLU A 65 10.30 12.53 -6.85
C GLU A 65 9.02 12.23 -7.65
N LEU A 66 9.10 11.36 -8.67
CA LEU A 66 7.94 10.94 -9.45
C LEU A 66 6.92 10.18 -8.60
N THR A 67 7.39 9.31 -7.70
CA THR A 67 6.53 8.61 -6.75
C THR A 67 5.75 9.59 -5.88
N GLY A 68 6.42 10.63 -5.37
CA GLY A 68 5.78 11.70 -4.61
C GLY A 68 4.66 12.39 -5.39
N LYS A 69 4.93 12.79 -6.65
CA LYS A 69 3.94 13.42 -7.52
C LYS A 69 2.72 12.53 -7.79
N VAL A 70 2.94 11.24 -8.06
CA VAL A 70 1.83 10.29 -8.27
C VAL A 70 0.97 10.18 -7.01
N ARG A 71 1.59 10.06 -5.83
CA ARG A 71 0.86 10.00 -4.56
C ARG A 71 0.09 11.28 -4.26
N GLU A 72 0.65 12.44 -4.61
CA GLU A 72 -0.05 13.73 -4.49
C GLU A 72 -1.31 13.77 -5.36
N VAL A 73 -1.18 13.40 -6.65
CA VAL A 73 -2.33 13.35 -7.59
C VAL A 73 -3.41 12.39 -7.09
N LEU A 74 -3.02 11.18 -6.66
CA LEU A 74 -3.96 10.19 -6.12
C LEU A 74 -4.63 10.68 -4.83
N SER A 75 -3.88 11.35 -3.95
CA SER A 75 -4.45 11.91 -2.71
C SER A 75 -5.44 13.03 -3.00
N ASN A 76 -5.19 13.85 -4.02
CA ASN A 76 -6.10 14.91 -4.42
C ASN A 76 -7.35 14.33 -5.08
N TYR A 77 -7.21 13.29 -5.91
CA TYR A 77 -8.33 12.58 -6.50
C TYR A 77 -9.24 11.93 -5.45
N LYS A 78 -8.68 11.28 -4.41
CA LYS A 78 -9.47 10.63 -3.34
C LYS A 78 -10.20 11.61 -2.40
N LYS A 79 -9.75 12.87 -2.33
CA LYS A 79 -10.37 13.90 -1.49
C LYS A 79 -11.56 14.61 -2.14
N ASN A 80 -11.66 14.55 -3.46
CA ASN A 80 -12.72 15.17 -4.26
C ASN A 80 -13.82 14.16 -4.59
#